data_AF-A0A5C8SZ37-F1
#
_entry.id   AF-A0A5C8SZ37-F1
#
_cell.length_a   1.000
_cell.length_b   1.000
_cell.length_c   1.000
_cell.angle_alpha   90.00
_cell.angle_beta   90.00
_cell.angle_gamma   90.00
#
_symmetry.space_group_name_H-M   'P 1'
#
loop_
_entity.id
_entity.type
_entity.pdbx_description
1 polymer ?
#
loop_
_entity_poly.entity_id
_entity_poly.type
_entity_poly.pdbx_seq_one_letter_code
_entity_poly.pdbx_strand_id
1 'polypeptide(L)'
;ARFTRDTLRWLARRRPGVRFVWIMGADSLASFHRWKGSAEIMRLMPVAVIDRPGHTLSAPSARAARRFSAARIPESDASALPDMPPPAWVFLHGPRSHLSSTQIRDASRGGGEP
;
A
#
# COMPACT_ATOMS: atom_id res chain seq x y z
N ALA A 1 -3.22 -11.20 15.84
CA ALA A 1 -4.17 -10.36 15.08
C ALA A 1 -4.59 -11.14 13.84
N ARG A 2 -5.90 -11.28 13.57
CA ARG A 2 -6.41 -12.11 12.44
C ARG A 2 -6.56 -11.30 11.14
N PHE A 3 -6.57 -9.98 11.23
CA PHE A 3 -6.69 -9.06 10.10
C PHE A 3 -5.72 -7.88 10.21
N THR A 4 -5.26 -7.34 9.07
CA THR A 4 -4.32 -6.19 8.98
C THR A 4 -4.74 -5.03 9.87
N ARG A 5 -6.02 -4.68 9.83
CA ARG A 5 -6.64 -3.62 10.61
C ARG A 5 -6.44 -3.75 12.12
N ASP A 6 -6.50 -4.97 12.65
CA ASP A 6 -6.35 -5.20 14.09
C ASP A 6 -4.89 -4.95 14.52
N THR A 7 -3.94 -5.35 13.68
CA THR A 7 -2.50 -5.05 13.87
C THR A 7 -2.25 -3.55 13.83
N LEU A 8 -2.78 -2.86 12.81
CA LEU A 8 -2.60 -1.42 12.66
C LEU A 8 -3.21 -0.66 13.85
N ARG A 9 -4.40 -1.05 14.31
CA ARG A 9 -5.05 -0.45 15.49
C ARG A 9 -4.26 -0.68 16.77
N TRP A 10 -3.64 -1.85 16.90
CA TRP A 10 -2.78 -2.13 18.04
C TRP A 10 -1.51 -1.26 18.02
N LEU A 11 -0.85 -1.12 16.86
CA LEU A 11 0.33 -0.27 16.69
C LEU A 11 0.04 1.20 17.01
N ALA A 12 -1.01 1.75 16.40
CA ALA A 12 -1.39 3.15 16.59
C ALA A 12 -1.70 3.46 18.07
N ARG A 13 -2.39 2.56 18.77
CA ARG A 13 -2.67 2.73 20.21
C ARG A 13 -1.43 2.59 21.09
N ARG A 14 -0.51 1.69 20.73
CA ARG A 14 0.68 1.41 21.56
C ARG A 14 1.75 2.50 21.42
N ARG A 15 1.76 3.21 20.29
CA ARG A 15 2.78 4.20 19.92
C ARG A 15 2.15 5.49 19.38
N PRO A 16 1.43 6.27 20.20
CA PRO A 16 0.71 7.46 19.74
C PRO A 16 1.62 8.58 19.20
N GLY A 17 2.90 8.62 19.60
CA GLY A 17 3.87 9.61 19.10
C GLY A 17 4.61 9.19 17.82
N VAL A 18 4.30 8.03 17.23
CA VAL A 18 4.95 7.55 16.01
C VAL A 18 4.04 7.83 14.81
N ARG A 19 4.61 8.46 13.79
CA ARG A 19 3.95 8.67 12.50
C ARG A 19 4.02 7.38 11.68
N PHE A 20 2.90 6.68 11.60
CA PHE A 20 2.80 5.46 10.78
C PHE A 20 2.31 5.81 9.38
N VAL A 21 2.92 5.16 8.38
CA VAL A 21 2.42 5.14 7.00
C VAL A 21 2.26 3.68 6.60
N TRP A 22 1.09 3.32 6.10
CA TRP A 22 0.85 1.99 5.55
C TRP A 22 1.30 1.94 4.08
N ILE A 23 2.23 1.05 3.77
CA ILE A 23 2.77 0.88 2.41
C ILE A 23 2.17 -0.38 1.79
N MET A 24 1.65 -0.27 0.57
CA MET A 24 1.21 -1.42 -0.22
C MET A 24 1.49 -1.25 -1.71
N GLY A 25 1.42 -2.32 -2.49
CA GLY A 25 1.52 -2.27 -3.95
C GLY A 25 0.20 -1.89 -4.63
N ALA A 26 0.29 -1.41 -5.88
CA ALA A 26 -0.87 -1.11 -6.74
C ALA A 26 -1.75 -2.34 -7.01
N ASP A 27 -1.15 -3.53 -7.07
CA ASP A 27 -1.84 -4.83 -7.13
C ASP A 27 -2.71 -5.09 -5.89
N SER A 28 -2.20 -4.75 -4.71
CA SER A 28 -2.93 -4.84 -3.44
C SER A 28 -4.09 -3.84 -3.40
N LEU A 29 -3.89 -2.62 -3.92
CA LEU A 29 -4.94 -1.59 -4.00
C LEU A 29 -6.16 -2.06 -4.80
N ALA A 30 -5.96 -2.80 -5.90
CA ALA A 30 -7.05 -3.33 -6.72
C ALA A 30 -8.02 -4.22 -5.92
N SER A 31 -7.50 -5.04 -5.01
CA SER A 31 -8.29 -5.91 -4.13
C SER A 31 -8.63 -5.29 -2.77
N PHE A 32 -8.04 -4.15 -2.42
CA PHE A 32 -8.12 -3.55 -1.08
C PHE A 32 -9.55 -3.26 -0.64
N HIS A 33 -10.45 -2.89 -1.55
CA HIS A 33 -11.87 -2.69 -1.23
C HIS A 33 -12.56 -3.94 -0.66
N ARG A 34 -12.02 -5.14 -0.91
CA ARG A 34 -12.51 -6.42 -0.37
C ARG A 34 -11.93 -6.75 1.01
N TRP A 35 -10.89 -6.04 1.46
CA TRP A 35 -10.29 -6.29 2.76
C TRP A 35 -11.25 -5.89 3.88
N LYS A 36 -11.32 -6.72 4.92
CA LYS A 36 -12.15 -6.46 6.09
C LYS A 36 -11.70 -5.17 6.78
N GLY A 37 -12.54 -4.15 6.72
CA GLY A 37 -12.28 -2.83 7.30
C GLY A 37 -11.26 -1.98 6.53
N SER A 38 -11.17 -2.15 5.21
CA SER A 38 -10.37 -1.29 4.31
C SER A 38 -10.58 0.21 4.55
N ALA A 39 -11.84 0.65 4.73
CA ALA A 39 -12.15 2.03 5.04
C ALA A 39 -11.65 2.49 6.43
N GLU A 40 -11.52 1.56 7.38
CA GLU A 40 -10.93 1.85 8.70
C GLU A 40 -9.42 2.04 8.56
N ILE A 41 -8.74 1.20 7.79
CA ILE A 41 -7.29 1.32 7.52
C ILE A 41 -6.98 2.70 6.96
N MET A 42 -7.72 3.15 5.94
CA MET A 42 -7.54 4.48 5.33
C MET A 42 -7.78 5.64 6.31
N ARG A 43 -8.64 5.44 7.33
CA ARG A 43 -8.93 6.45 8.36
C ARG A 43 -8.02 6.35 9.58
N LEU A 44 -7.21 5.30 9.68
CA LEU A 44 -6.35 5.05 10.82
C LEU A 44 -4.97 5.68 10.65
N MET A 45 -4.45 5.70 9.42
CA MET A 45 -3.14 6.29 9.09
C MET A 45 -3.03 6.61 7.60
N PRO A 46 -2.09 7.50 7.21
CA PRO A 46 -1.78 7.74 5.82
C PRO A 46 -1.31 6.48 5.07
N VAL A 47 -1.55 6.44 3.76
CA VAL A 47 -1.27 5.27 2.91
C VAL A 47 -0.39 5.64 1.72
N ALA A 48 0.70 4.90 1.51
CA ALA A 48 1.51 4.99 0.31
C ALA A 48 1.27 3.76 -0.57
N VAL A 49 0.82 4.00 -1.80
CA VAL A 49 0.64 2.95 -2.81
C VAL A 49 1.78 3.04 -3.81
N ILE A 50 2.52 1.95 -4.00
CA ILE A 50 3.66 1.90 -4.91
C ILE A 50 3.23 1.18 -6.20
N ASP A 51 3.46 1.83 -7.34
CA ASP A 51 3.21 1.22 -8.64
C ASP A 51 4.21 0.10 -8.97
N ARG A 52 3.78 -0.88 -9.78
CA ARG A 52 4.63 -1.97 -10.29
C ARG A 52 4.41 -2.18 -11.80
N PRO A 53 5.48 -2.32 -12.61
CA PRO A 53 5.32 -2.57 -14.04
C PRO A 53 4.58 -3.89 -14.32
N GLY A 54 3.60 -3.86 -15.24
CA GLY A 54 2.74 -5.00 -15.59
C GLY A 54 1.33 -4.95 -15.00
N HIS A 55 1.06 -4.05 -14.04
CA HIS A 55 -0.26 -3.85 -13.42
C HIS A 55 -0.77 -2.40 -13.54
N THR A 56 -0.37 -1.71 -14.61
CA THR A 56 -0.54 -0.26 -14.80
C THR A 56 -2.00 0.19 -15.02
N LEU A 57 -2.97 -0.72 -15.15
CA LEU A 57 -4.30 -0.39 -15.70
C LEU A 57 -5.50 -0.51 -14.74
N SER A 58 -5.34 -0.72 -13.44
CA SER A 58 -6.52 -0.87 -12.54
C SER A 58 -6.47 -0.16 -11.18
N ALA A 59 -5.35 0.45 -10.79
CA ALA A 59 -5.24 1.13 -9.50
C ALA A 59 -6.15 2.37 -9.36
N PRO A 60 -6.28 3.26 -10.37
CA PRO A 60 -7.20 4.41 -10.28
C PRO A 60 -8.68 4.01 -10.33
N SER A 61 -9.02 2.89 -10.97
CA SER A 61 -10.40 2.38 -11.10
C SER A 61 -10.85 1.55 -9.89
N ALA A 62 -9.92 1.16 -9.01
CA ALA A 62 -10.24 0.47 -7.78
C ALA A 62 -11.24 1.27 -6.94
N ARG A 63 -12.30 0.62 -6.46
CA ARG A 63 -13.38 1.25 -5.68
C ARG A 63 -12.86 2.02 -4.45
N ALA A 64 -11.72 1.59 -3.88
CA ALA A 64 -11.05 2.29 -2.79
C ALA A 64 -10.41 3.61 -3.25
N ALA A 65 -9.69 3.62 -4.38
CA ALA A 65 -9.11 4.83 -4.96
C ALA A 65 -10.19 5.87 -5.29
N ARG A 66 -11.33 5.41 -5.83
CA ARG A 66 -12.50 6.27 -6.06
C ARG A 66 -13.14 6.79 -4.78
N ARG A 67 -13.27 5.94 -3.75
CA ARG A 67 -13.90 6.33 -2.48
C ARG A 67 -13.09 7.39 -1.73
N PHE A 68 -11.77 7.35 -1.85
CA PHE A 68 -10.86 8.26 -1.16
C PHE A 68 -10.14 9.22 -2.12
N SER A 69 -10.68 9.46 -3.32
CA SER A 69 -10.04 10.33 -4.31
C SER A 69 -9.77 11.74 -3.79
N ALA A 70 -10.68 12.28 -2.97
CA ALA A 70 -10.53 13.59 -2.33
C ALA A 70 -9.40 13.66 -1.29
N ALA A 71 -8.95 12.51 -0.77
CA ALA A 71 -7.84 12.39 0.18
C ALA A 71 -6.51 12.04 -0.52
N ARG A 72 -6.50 11.98 -1.87
CA ARG A 72 -5.29 11.70 -2.64
C ARG A 72 -4.45 12.97 -2.72
N ILE A 73 -3.16 12.84 -2.41
CA ILE A 73 -2.20 13.92 -2.55
C ILE A 73 -1.32 13.74 -3.80
N PRO A 74 -0.77 14.83 -4.35
CA PRO A 74 0.24 14.75 -5.40
C PRO A 74 1.48 13.97 -4.95
N GLU A 75 2.15 13.31 -5.89
CA GLU A 75 3.41 12.60 -5.61
C GLU A 75 4.53 13.56 -5.18
N SER A 76 4.50 14.82 -5.63
CA SER A 76 5.43 15.86 -5.17
C SER A 76 5.37 16.09 -3.66
N ASP A 77 4.22 15.81 -3.05
CA ASP A 77 3.95 16.07 -1.63
C ASP A 77 4.11 14.78 -0.79
N ALA A 78 4.60 13.69 -1.40
CA ALA A 78 4.76 12.40 -0.74
C ALA A 78 5.63 12.45 0.51
N SER A 79 6.62 13.35 0.56
CA SER A 79 7.48 13.54 1.74
C SER A 79 6.74 14.06 2.95
N ALA A 80 5.65 14.81 2.75
CA ALA A 80 4.79 15.34 3.81
C ALA A 80 3.74 14.33 4.29
N LEU A 81 3.53 13.22 3.58
CA LEU A 81 2.51 12.22 3.88
C LEU A 81 2.50 11.75 5.36
N PRO A 82 3.63 11.50 6.04
CA PRO A 82 3.63 11.08 7.45
C PRO A 82 3.04 12.11 8.41
N ASP A 83 3.01 13.39 8.03
CA ASP A 83 2.48 14.51 8.83
C ASP A 83 1.01 14.80 8.55
N MET A 84 0.44 14.19 7.52
CA MET A 84 -0.94 14.47 7.12
C MET A 84 -1.95 13.70 7.97
N PRO A 85 -3.08 14.32 8.34
CA PRO A 85 -4.13 13.61 9.04
C PRO A 85 -4.77 12.56 8.13
N PRO A 86 -5.03 11.33 8.61
CA PRO A 86 -5.81 10.37 7.85
C PRO A 86 -7.28 10.81 7.70
N PRO A 87 -7.93 10.53 6.56
CA PRO A 87 -7.39 9.84 5.41
C PRO A 87 -6.51 10.76 4.55
N ALA A 88 -5.30 10.29 4.22
CA ALA A 88 -4.38 10.87 3.26
C ALA A 88 -3.65 9.73 2.53
N TRP A 89 -3.51 9.81 1.22
CA TRP A 89 -2.77 8.78 0.49
C TRP A 89 -2.12 9.29 -0.79
N VAL A 90 -1.02 8.65 -1.15
CA VAL A 90 -0.24 8.97 -2.35
C VAL A 90 -0.04 7.72 -3.20
N PHE A 91 0.08 7.93 -4.50
CA PHE A 91 0.46 6.91 -5.46
C PHE A 91 1.86 7.25 -5.98
N LEU A 92 2.84 6.38 -5.73
CA LEU A 92 4.25 6.59 -6.04
C LEU A 92 4.65 5.77 -7.26
N HIS A 93 5.27 6.41 -8.23
CA HIS A 93 5.86 5.78 -9.40
C HIS A 93 7.34 5.52 -9.12
N GLY A 94 7.67 4.34 -8.60
CA GLY A 94 9.04 4.00 -8.19
C GLY A 94 9.96 3.60 -9.36
N PRO A 95 11.29 3.80 -9.24
CA PRO A 95 12.26 3.29 -10.20
C PRO A 95 12.30 1.75 -10.19
N ARG A 96 12.42 1.20 -11.40
CA ARG A 96 12.35 -0.21 -11.79
C ARG A 96 13.18 -1.15 -10.89
N SER A 97 12.51 -2.01 -10.15
CA SER A 97 13.07 -3.32 -9.79
C SER A 97 12.12 -4.39 -10.33
N HIS A 98 12.58 -5.14 -11.33
CA HIS A 98 11.84 -6.25 -11.94
C HIS A 98 11.81 -7.51 -11.04
N LEU A 99 12.15 -7.37 -9.76
CA LEU A 99 12.27 -8.49 -8.84
C LEU A 99 10.92 -8.80 -8.19
N SER A 100 10.22 -9.81 -8.70
CA SER A 100 9.14 -10.49 -7.97
C SER A 100 9.70 -11.60 -7.10
N SER A 101 9.15 -11.80 -5.89
CA SER A 101 9.48 -12.98 -5.07
C SER A 101 9.13 -14.30 -5.78
N THR A 102 8.22 -14.29 -6.75
CA THR A 102 7.96 -15.46 -7.60
C THR A 102 9.13 -15.72 -8.54
N GLN A 103 9.62 -14.69 -9.24
CA GLN A 103 10.79 -14.81 -10.11
C GLN A 103 12.05 -15.23 -9.35
N ILE A 104 12.23 -14.73 -8.12
CA ILE A 104 13.35 -15.14 -7.25
C ILE A 104 13.24 -16.63 -6.89
N ARG A 105 12.03 -17.12 -6.56
CA ARG A 105 11.80 -18.54 -6.23
C ARG A 105 11.93 -19.46 -7.45
N ASP A 106 11.48 -19.02 -8.62
CA ASP A 106 11.61 -19.81 -9.85
C ASP A 106 13.07 -19.86 -10.31
N ALA A 107 13.83 -18.76 -10.16
CA ALA A 107 15.27 -18.74 -10.40
C ALA A 107 16.05 -19.64 -9.42
N SER A 108 15.64 -19.73 -8.15
CA SER A 108 16.27 -20.63 -7.17
C SER A 108 15.85 -22.10 -7.30
N ARG A 109 14.77 -22.39 -8.05
CA ARG A 109 14.39 -23.77 -8.44
C ARG A 109 15.12 -24.29 -9.66
N GLY A 110 15.70 -23.41 -10.50
CA GLY A 110 16.50 -23.78 -11.66
C GLY A 110 17.99 -24.02 -11.38
N GLY A 111 18.45 -23.84 -10.13
CA GLY A 111 19.85 -24.02 -9.73
C GLY A 111 20.22 -25.41 -9.22
N GLY A 112 19.33 -26.40 -9.35
CA GLY A 112 19.67 -27.80 -9.18
C GLY A 112 20.18 -28.36 -10.51
N GLU A 113 21.46 -28.17 -10.78
CA GLU A 113 22.17 -28.89 -11.86
C GLU A 113 22.76 -30.21 -11.33
N PRO A 114 23.15 -31.13 -12.23
CA PRO A 114 22.63 -32.50 -12.40
C PRO A 114 23.14 -33.59 -11.45
#